data_AF-A0A962U6Q6-F1
#
_entry.id   AF-A0A962U6Q6-F1
#
_cell.length_a   1.000
_cell.length_b   1.000
_cell.length_c   1.000
_cell.angle_alpha   90.00
_cell.angle_beta   90.00
_cell.angle_gamma   90.00
#
_symmetry.space_group_name_H-M   'P 1'
#
loop_
_entity.id
_entity.type
_entity.pdbx_description
1 polymer ?
#
loop_
_entity_poly.entity_id
_entity_poly.type
_entity_poly.pdbx_seq_one_letter_code
_entity_poly.pdbx_strand_id
1 'polypeptide(L)'
;VLLPVLLIALGTKDNISDKLTYIGLAGIVANRLFWPFLLKFLYCRHARKAIAYLNRMSPTFAADIDIAAAGGTSRTSAFVGFVAMVVLSLLTWNIVDTIHRVVSNGQPAFVEPPPLADWSPGTPATPSATPPASGQSAATPARPTTPAGIAEDIAVNKWVVTRGRLRTIGQRLYSWMEREGKERNAAQLTMEDIGEVLSIDAETRTDGWGKPIIYRLEDSGFVLASPGPDGSIGSNDDIEYRRSLPR
;
A
#
# COMPACT_ATOMS: atom_id res chain seq x y z
N VAL A 1 15.43 4.74 14.70
CA VAL A 1 16.26 4.16 13.61
C VAL A 1 15.42 3.68 12.44
N LEU A 2 14.37 2.87 12.66
CA LEU A 2 13.51 2.36 11.58
C LEU A 2 12.81 3.45 10.75
N LEU A 3 12.22 4.47 11.39
CA LEU A 3 11.52 5.56 10.71
C LEU A 3 12.41 6.35 9.72
N PRO A 4 13.63 6.80 10.09
CA PRO A 4 14.48 7.48 9.12
C PRO A 4 15.02 6.57 8.02
N VAL A 5 15.23 5.27 8.27
CA VAL A 5 15.60 4.29 7.22
C VAL A 5 14.44 4.06 6.23
N LEU A 6 13.20 4.01 6.74
CA LEU A 6 12.00 3.90 5.91
C LEU A 6 11.83 5.13 5.00
N LEU A 7 12.07 6.34 5.54
CA LEU A 7 12.01 7.59 4.77
C LEU A 7 13.06 7.65 3.66
N ILE A 8 14.26 7.10 3.91
CA ILE A 8 15.30 6.96 2.88
C ILE A 8 14.84 5.98 1.79
N ALA A 9 14.33 4.80 2.17
CA ALA A 9 13.89 3.79 1.21
C ALA A 9 12.68 4.24 0.36
N LEU A 10 11.78 5.04 0.94
CA LEU A 10 10.66 5.66 0.24
C LEU A 10 11.14 6.76 -0.72
N GLY A 11 12.13 7.56 -0.31
CA GLY A 11 12.68 8.62 -1.14
C GLY A 11 13.54 8.14 -2.32
N THR A 12 14.01 6.89 -2.31
CA THR A 12 14.77 6.28 -3.42
C THR A 12 13.90 5.70 -4.54
N LYS A 13 12.57 5.77 -4.45
CA LYS A 13 11.67 5.30 -5.52
C LYS A 13 11.43 6.38 -6.57
N ASP A 14 11.47 5.98 -7.83
CA ASP A 14 11.14 6.84 -8.96
C ASP A 14 9.71 7.42 -8.78
N ASN A 15 9.57 8.74 -8.96
CA ASN A 15 8.38 9.58 -8.71
C ASN A 15 8.13 10.05 -7.26
N ILE A 16 9.01 9.76 -6.29
CA ILE A 16 8.91 10.31 -4.94
C ILE A 16 9.97 11.41 -4.72
N SER A 17 9.59 12.49 -4.03
CA SER A 17 10.47 13.65 -3.84
C SER A 17 11.72 13.32 -3.01
N ASP A 18 12.90 13.65 -3.53
CA ASP A 18 14.21 13.55 -2.86
C ASP A 18 14.25 14.19 -1.47
N LYS A 19 13.33 15.12 -1.18
CA LYS A 19 13.16 15.76 0.12
C LYS A 19 12.91 14.73 1.24
N LEU A 20 12.24 13.62 0.94
CA LEU A 20 12.01 12.55 1.91
C LEU A 20 13.30 11.82 2.28
N THR A 21 14.21 11.64 1.31
CA THR A 21 15.54 11.09 1.54
C THR A 21 16.36 11.99 2.47
N TYR A 22 16.35 13.30 2.23
CA TYR A 22 17.04 14.27 3.10
C TYR A 22 16.45 14.33 4.51
N ILE A 23 15.12 14.26 4.66
CA ILE A 23 14.46 14.20 5.97
C ILE A 23 14.82 12.90 6.70
N GLY A 24 14.85 11.76 5.99
CA GLY A 24 15.28 10.49 6.54
C GLY A 24 16.73 10.55 7.04
N LEU A 25 17.64 11.10 6.22
CA LEU A 25 19.05 11.26 6.58
C LEU A 25 19.24 12.20 7.79
N ALA A 26 18.55 13.34 7.80
CA ALA A 26 18.53 14.27 8.93
C ALA A 26 17.97 13.59 10.20
N GLY A 27 16.96 12.74 10.05
CA GLY A 27 16.39 11.93 11.14
C GLY A 27 17.38 10.91 11.70
N ILE A 28 18.23 10.30 10.88
CA ILE A 28 19.32 9.42 11.36
C ILE A 28 20.30 10.24 12.20
N VAL A 29 20.76 11.38 11.69
CA VAL A 29 21.75 12.23 12.37
C VAL A 29 21.18 12.77 13.68
N ALA A 30 19.95 13.29 13.66
CA ALA A 30 19.25 13.75 14.85
C ALA A 30 19.08 12.63 15.87
N ASN A 31 18.65 11.43 15.45
CA ASN A 31 18.52 10.28 16.34
C ASN A 31 19.88 9.86 16.95
N ARG A 32 20.97 9.92 16.17
CA ARG A 32 22.32 9.56 16.65
C ARG A 32 22.90 10.58 17.62
N LEU A 33 22.57 11.86 17.47
CA LEU A 33 23.02 12.94 18.36
C LEU A 33 22.14 13.08 19.60
N PHE A 34 20.84 12.87 19.46
CA PHE A 34 19.86 13.11 20.51
C PHE A 34 19.84 11.99 21.55
N TRP A 35 19.98 10.71 21.16
CA TRP A 35 19.96 9.60 22.11
C TRP A 35 21.09 9.62 23.13
N PRO A 36 22.36 9.83 22.75
CA PRO A 36 23.45 9.98 23.72
C PRO A 36 23.23 11.15 24.67
N PHE A 37 22.70 12.26 24.18
CA PHE A 37 22.40 13.42 25.00
C PHE A 37 21.27 13.14 26.00
N LEU A 38 20.17 12.55 25.54
CA LEU A 38 19.01 12.24 26.37
C LEU A 38 19.33 11.16 27.42
N LEU A 39 20.03 10.09 27.01
CA LEU A 39 20.48 9.03 27.92
C LEU A 39 21.45 9.57 28.96
N LYS A 40 22.43 10.41 28.55
CA LYS A 40 23.35 11.05 29.48
C LYS A 40 22.62 11.98 30.44
N PHE A 41 21.63 12.75 29.95
CA PHE A 41 20.83 13.63 30.79
C PHE A 41 19.96 12.86 31.80
N LEU A 42 19.26 11.82 31.35
CA LEU A 42 18.44 10.97 32.21
C LEU A 42 19.29 10.20 33.23
N TYR A 43 20.43 9.65 32.79
CA TYR A 43 21.39 9.00 33.66
C TYR A 43 21.94 9.97 34.71
N CYS A 44 22.44 11.14 34.30
CA CYS A 44 22.97 12.13 35.24
C CYS A 44 21.89 12.64 36.21
N ARG A 45 20.64 12.81 35.75
CA ARG A 45 19.53 13.23 36.62
C ARG A 45 19.15 12.16 37.63
N HIS A 46 19.10 10.90 37.23
CA HIS A 46 18.81 9.78 38.12
C HIS A 46 19.95 9.54 39.11
N ALA A 47 21.20 9.54 38.63
CA ALA A 47 22.40 9.40 39.46
C ALA A 47 22.49 10.51 40.52
N ARG A 48 22.24 11.77 40.15
CA ARG A 48 22.22 12.88 41.13
C ARG A 48 21.15 12.73 42.21
N LYS A 49 19.96 12.26 41.84
CA LYS A 49 18.89 12.01 42.83
C LYS A 49 19.22 10.83 43.73
N ALA A 50 19.81 9.77 43.19
CA ALA A 50 20.24 8.61 43.96
C ALA A 50 21.36 8.97 44.95
N ILE A 51 22.36 9.73 44.51
CA ILE A 51 23.46 10.22 45.37
C ILE A 51 22.93 11.15 46.46
N ALA A 52 22.01 12.07 46.13
CA ALA A 52 21.40 12.95 47.13
C ALA A 52 20.56 12.20 48.17
N TYR A 53 19.96 11.08 47.78
CA TYR A 53 19.21 10.20 48.68
C TYR A 53 20.15 9.38 49.58
N LEU A 54 21.20 8.79 49.02
CA LEU A 54 22.22 8.03 49.74
C LEU A 54 22.98 8.91 50.74
N ASN A 55 23.37 10.13 50.36
CA ASN A 55 24.00 11.11 51.27
C ASN A 55 23.10 11.51 52.45
N ARG A 56 21.77 11.39 52.31
CA ARG A 56 20.84 11.62 53.44
C ARG A 56 20.73 10.40 54.38
N MET A 57 21.03 9.19 53.91
CA MET A 57 20.89 7.96 54.70
C MET A 57 22.18 7.55 55.42
N SER A 58 23.34 7.79 54.82
CA SER A 58 24.64 7.51 55.44
C SER A 58 25.68 8.48 54.91
N PRO A 59 26.01 9.57 55.62
CA PRO A 59 27.04 10.53 55.22
C PRO A 59 28.43 9.91 55.44
N THR A 60 28.81 8.97 54.57
CA THR A 60 30.11 8.31 54.58
C THR A 60 30.68 8.35 53.16
N PHE A 61 31.62 9.28 52.95
CA PHE A 61 32.26 9.59 51.65
C PHE A 61 32.93 8.39 50.95
N ALA A 62 33.20 7.29 51.65
CA ALA A 62 33.83 6.11 51.08
C ALA A 62 32.92 5.34 50.11
N ALA A 63 31.60 5.27 50.37
CA ALA A 63 30.65 4.56 49.50
C ALA A 63 30.38 5.32 48.19
N ASP A 64 30.45 6.66 48.20
CA ASP A 64 30.29 7.50 47.00
C ASP A 64 31.45 7.31 46.01
N ILE A 65 32.68 7.06 46.50
CA ILE A 65 33.86 6.79 45.66
C ILE A 65 33.74 5.41 44.99
N ASP A 66 33.28 4.39 45.72
CA ASP A 66 33.11 3.04 45.16
C ASP A 66 31.96 2.97 44.14
N ILE A 67 30.87 3.70 44.35
CA ILE A 67 29.76 3.77 43.38
C ILE A 67 30.18 4.57 42.13
N ALA A 68 30.98 5.63 42.29
CA ALA A 68 31.55 6.38 41.18
C ALA A 68 32.62 5.58 40.40
N ALA A 69 33.40 4.74 41.08
CA ALA A 69 34.43 3.89 40.47
C ALA A 69 33.85 2.62 39.83
N ALA A 70 32.79 2.04 40.38
CA ALA A 70 32.21 0.79 39.89
C ALA A 70 31.38 0.95 38.60
N GLY A 71 30.91 2.17 38.27
CA GLY A 71 30.37 2.52 36.94
C GLY A 71 29.25 1.62 36.38
N GLY A 72 28.66 0.76 37.20
CA GLY A 72 27.83 -0.35 36.75
C GLY A 72 26.37 0.04 36.70
N THR A 73 25.73 -0.10 35.53
CA THR A 73 24.28 -0.03 35.41
C THR A 73 23.65 -1.19 36.19
N SER A 74 22.67 -0.92 37.06
CA SER A 74 22.01 -1.99 37.81
C SER A 74 21.28 -2.93 36.82
N ARG A 75 21.29 -4.25 37.09
CA ARG A 75 20.61 -5.25 36.24
C ARG A 75 19.13 -4.93 36.02
N THR A 76 18.46 -4.37 37.03
CA THR A 76 17.06 -3.94 36.95
C THR A 76 16.86 -2.78 35.99
N SER A 77 17.76 -1.78 36.01
CA SER A 77 17.70 -0.66 35.07
C SER A 77 17.92 -1.10 33.61
N ALA A 78 18.86 -2.03 33.39
CA ALA A 78 19.10 -2.63 32.08
C ALA A 78 17.87 -3.41 31.57
N PHE A 79 17.23 -4.19 32.45
CA PHE A 79 16.03 -4.95 32.12
C PHE A 79 14.85 -4.03 31.76
N VAL A 80 14.58 -3.00 32.57
CA VAL A 80 13.51 -2.03 32.29
C VAL A 80 13.78 -1.29 30.98
N GLY A 81 15.05 -0.91 30.73
CA GLY A 81 15.45 -0.32 29.45
C GLY A 81 15.19 -1.23 28.25
N PHE A 82 15.50 -2.52 28.39
CA PHE A 82 15.24 -3.52 27.36
C PHE A 82 13.74 -3.69 27.07
N VAL A 83 12.92 -3.88 28.11
CA VAL A 83 11.47 -4.00 27.97
C VAL A 83 10.86 -2.76 27.32
N ALA A 84 11.26 -1.56 27.77
CA ALA A 84 10.82 -0.30 27.18
C ALA A 84 11.19 -0.21 25.70
N MET A 85 12.39 -0.66 25.32
CA MET A 85 12.83 -0.67 23.91
C MET A 85 11.99 -1.62 23.05
N VAL A 86 11.66 -2.82 23.56
CA VAL A 86 10.80 -3.78 22.86
C VAL A 86 9.40 -3.20 22.62
N VAL A 87 8.79 -2.61 23.65
CA VAL A 87 7.47 -1.98 23.53
C VAL A 87 7.49 -0.84 22.51
N LEU A 88 8.53 0.02 22.55
CA LEU A 88 8.68 1.11 21.59
C LEU A 88 8.85 0.60 20.15
N SER A 89 9.56 -0.52 19.98
CA SER A 89 9.76 -1.16 18.67
C SER A 89 8.44 -1.69 18.10
N LEU A 90 7.63 -2.37 18.92
CA LEU A 90 6.32 -2.88 18.50
C LEU A 90 5.36 -1.75 18.13
N LEU A 91 5.33 -0.68 18.93
CA LEU A 91 4.51 0.50 18.65
C LEU A 91 4.92 1.17 17.33
N THR A 92 6.24 1.32 17.12
CA THR A 92 6.79 1.90 15.88
C THR A 92 6.40 1.06 14.67
N TRP A 93 6.49 -0.28 14.77
CA TRP A 93 6.11 -1.17 13.68
C TRP A 93 4.63 -1.06 13.32
N ASN A 94 3.76 -0.94 14.33
CA ASN A 94 2.32 -0.79 14.12
C ASN A 94 1.97 0.53 13.39
N ILE A 95 2.66 1.62 13.74
CA ILE A 95 2.52 2.92 13.04
C ILE A 95 3.00 2.81 11.59
N VAL A 96 4.15 2.17 11.36
CA VAL A 96 4.69 1.97 10.00
C VAL A 96 3.73 1.13 9.15
N ASP A 97 3.17 0.04 9.68
CA ASP A 97 2.21 -0.79 8.94
C ASP A 97 0.94 0.01 8.60
N THR A 98 0.46 0.83 9.53
CA THR A 98 -0.68 1.71 9.28
C THR A 98 -0.40 2.72 8.18
N ILE A 99 0.76 3.40 8.22
CA ILE A 99 1.16 4.36 7.18
C ILE A 99 1.34 3.65 5.85
N HIS A 100 1.98 2.48 5.84
CA HIS A 100 2.17 1.69 4.62
C HIS A 100 0.84 1.35 3.98
N ARG A 101 -0.15 0.86 4.75
CA ARG A 101 -1.50 0.57 4.24
C ARG A 101 -2.18 1.80 3.66
N VAL A 102 -2.08 2.95 4.32
CA VAL A 102 -2.71 4.19 3.84
C VAL A 102 -2.04 4.67 2.54
N VAL A 103 -0.71 4.64 2.48
CA VAL A 103 0.06 5.11 1.31
C VAL A 103 -0.07 4.15 0.13
N SER A 104 0.00 2.83 0.38
CA SER A 104 -0.10 1.81 -0.69
C SER A 104 -1.48 1.77 -1.33
N ASN A 105 -2.52 2.19 -0.62
CA ASN A 105 -3.87 2.28 -1.16
C ASN A 105 -4.12 3.60 -1.93
N GLY A 106 -3.18 4.55 -1.90
CA GLY A 106 -3.36 5.90 -2.45
C GLY A 106 -2.74 6.16 -3.82
N GLN A 107 -1.91 5.26 -4.37
CA GLN A 107 -1.34 5.44 -5.72
C GLN A 107 -1.95 4.43 -6.72
N PRO A 108 -2.80 4.87 -7.67
CA PRO A 108 -3.04 4.08 -8.87
C PRO A 108 -1.70 3.96 -9.60
N ALA A 109 -1.25 2.73 -9.83
CA ALA A 109 0.05 2.40 -10.43
C ALA A 109 0.13 2.73 -11.94
N PHE A 110 -0.68 3.66 -12.44
CA PHE A 110 -0.74 4.03 -13.84
C PHE A 110 -0.33 5.49 -14.01
N VAL A 111 0.92 5.68 -14.45
CA VAL A 111 1.31 6.91 -15.13
C VAL A 111 0.75 6.78 -16.54
N GLU A 112 -0.18 7.67 -16.88
CA GLU A 112 -0.75 7.80 -18.21
C GLU A 112 0.40 7.98 -19.23
N PRO A 113 0.53 7.11 -20.26
CA PRO A 113 1.56 7.31 -21.27
C PRO A 113 1.32 8.66 -21.97
N PRO A 114 2.38 9.37 -22.41
CA PRO A 114 2.23 10.65 -23.07
C PRO A 114 1.27 10.51 -24.25
N PRO A 115 0.31 11.44 -24.43
CA PRO A 115 -0.67 11.34 -25.49
C PRO A 115 0.05 11.18 -26.83
N LEU A 116 -0.29 10.11 -27.55
CA LEU A 116 0.18 9.89 -28.92
C LEU A 116 -0.21 11.13 -29.74
N ALA A 117 0.80 11.79 -30.31
CA ALA A 117 0.59 12.94 -31.17
C ALA A 117 -0.44 12.58 -32.25
N ASP A 118 -1.50 13.38 -32.30
CA ASP A 118 -2.69 13.29 -33.15
C ASP A 118 -2.44 12.58 -34.50
N TRP A 119 -2.70 11.28 -34.56
CA TRP A 119 -2.86 10.60 -35.83
C TRP A 119 -4.29 10.86 -36.32
N SER A 120 -4.46 11.90 -37.15
CA SER A 120 -5.71 12.21 -37.83
C SER A 120 -5.74 11.52 -39.20
N PRO A 121 -6.67 10.57 -39.45
CA PRO A 121 -6.82 9.96 -40.76
C PRO A 121 -7.64 10.89 -41.66
N GLY A 122 -6.95 11.58 -42.57
CA GLY A 122 -7.58 12.28 -43.68
C GLY A 122 -7.38 13.79 -43.65
N THR A 123 -6.22 14.25 -44.11
CA THR A 123 -6.14 15.60 -44.69
C THR A 123 -5.14 15.56 -45.84
N PRO A 124 -5.58 15.76 -47.11
CA PRO A 124 -4.64 15.96 -48.20
C PRO A 124 -3.88 17.28 -48.00
N ALA A 125 -2.56 17.19 -48.11
CA ALA A 125 -1.64 18.31 -47.98
C ALA A 125 -2.02 19.45 -48.93
N THR A 126 -2.19 20.66 -48.39
CA THR A 126 -2.13 21.92 -49.15
C THR A 126 -1.24 22.89 -48.36
N PRO A 127 -0.28 23.59 -49.00
CA PRO A 127 0.77 24.30 -48.29
C PRO A 127 0.39 25.76 -47.94
N SER A 128 0.89 26.20 -46.78
CA SER A 128 1.30 27.56 -46.40
C SER A 128 0.28 28.72 -46.42
N ALA A 129 -0.05 29.27 -45.23
CA ALA A 129 0.20 30.68 -44.86
C ALA A 129 -0.39 31.05 -43.46
N THR A 130 0.49 31.54 -42.57
CA THR A 130 0.40 32.66 -41.59
C THR A 130 -0.84 32.87 -40.69
N PRO A 131 -0.67 33.14 -39.36
CA PRO A 131 -1.75 33.34 -38.37
C PRO A 131 -2.27 34.80 -38.35
N PRO A 132 -3.47 35.13 -37.79
CA PRO A 132 -3.55 35.49 -36.36
C PRO A 132 -4.94 35.36 -35.67
N ALA A 133 -4.93 35.73 -34.38
CA ALA A 133 -5.98 36.45 -33.65
C ALA A 133 -7.11 35.66 -32.95
N SER A 134 -6.91 35.58 -31.63
CA SER A 134 -7.90 35.69 -30.57
C SER A 134 -9.24 36.36 -30.96
N GLY A 135 -10.32 35.60 -30.78
CA GLY A 135 -11.69 36.10 -30.77
C GLY A 135 -12.53 35.27 -29.80
N GLN A 136 -12.60 35.69 -28.54
CA GLN A 136 -13.66 35.28 -27.63
C GLN A 136 -14.98 35.87 -28.15
N SER A 137 -15.95 35.02 -28.48
CA SER A 137 -17.34 35.45 -28.54
C SER A 137 -18.24 34.32 -28.08
N ALA A 138 -18.94 34.60 -26.99
CA ALA A 138 -19.91 33.73 -26.35
C ALA A 138 -21.16 33.55 -27.24
N ALA A 139 -21.63 32.31 -27.35
CA ALA A 139 -23.04 32.03 -27.67
C ALA A 139 -23.43 30.62 -27.19
N THR A 140 -24.38 30.58 -26.24
CA THR A 140 -25.40 29.54 -26.03
C THR A 140 -24.92 28.15 -25.54
N PRO A 141 -25.23 27.72 -24.30
CA PRO A 141 -25.10 26.31 -23.93
C PRO A 141 -26.26 25.52 -24.57
N ALA A 142 -26.02 25.01 -25.77
CA ALA A 142 -26.79 23.88 -26.29
C ALA A 142 -26.39 22.62 -25.51
N ARG A 143 -27.40 21.95 -24.95
CA ARG A 143 -27.48 20.53 -24.53
C ARG A 143 -26.15 19.75 -24.55
N PRO A 144 -25.65 19.22 -23.41
CA PRO A 144 -24.45 18.41 -23.41
C PRO A 144 -24.73 17.12 -24.20
N THR A 145 -24.17 17.05 -25.40
CA THR A 145 -23.86 15.78 -26.04
C THR A 145 -22.68 15.21 -25.25
N THR A 146 -22.89 14.04 -24.65
CA THR A 146 -21.91 13.33 -23.84
C THR A 146 -20.57 13.25 -24.60
N PRO A 147 -19.49 13.87 -24.10
CA PRO A 147 -18.18 13.76 -24.73
C PRO A 147 -17.73 12.30 -24.64
N ALA A 148 -17.33 11.72 -25.77
CA ALA A 148 -16.86 10.34 -25.86
C ALA A 148 -15.76 10.00 -24.83
N GLY A 149 -14.99 11.00 -24.37
CA GLY A 149 -13.98 10.84 -23.31
C GLY A 149 -14.54 10.43 -21.95
N ILE A 150 -15.76 10.83 -21.56
CA ILE A 150 -16.33 10.41 -20.26
C ILE A 150 -16.73 8.92 -20.31
N ALA A 151 -17.16 8.43 -21.47
CA ALA A 151 -17.49 7.02 -21.64
C ALA A 151 -16.24 6.13 -21.55
N GLU A 152 -15.09 6.62 -22.03
CA GLU A 152 -13.80 5.94 -21.95
C GLU A 152 -13.27 5.90 -20.51
N ASP A 153 -13.32 7.02 -19.77
CA ASP A 153 -12.94 7.05 -18.35
C ASP A 153 -13.82 6.13 -17.48
N ILE A 154 -15.13 6.11 -17.75
CA ILE A 154 -16.05 5.17 -17.09
C ILE A 154 -15.74 3.72 -17.50
N ALA A 155 -15.37 3.47 -18.75
CA ALA A 155 -14.99 2.14 -19.23
C ALA A 155 -13.70 1.64 -18.57
N VAL A 156 -12.66 2.47 -18.47
CA VAL A 156 -11.38 2.15 -17.80
C VAL A 156 -11.62 1.76 -16.34
N ASN A 157 -12.52 2.46 -15.64
CA ASN A 157 -12.90 2.10 -14.27
C ASN A 157 -13.53 0.69 -14.20
N LYS A 158 -14.38 0.31 -15.17
CA LYS A 158 -15.02 -1.02 -15.20
C LYS A 158 -14.02 -2.16 -15.38
N TRP A 159 -12.98 -1.99 -16.21
CA TRP A 159 -11.90 -2.98 -16.35
C TRP A 159 -11.16 -3.19 -15.02
N VAL A 160 -10.81 -2.10 -14.35
CA VAL A 160 -10.11 -2.14 -13.06
C VAL A 160 -10.98 -2.80 -11.98
N VAL A 161 -12.26 -2.42 -11.90
CA VAL A 161 -13.23 -3.01 -10.96
C VAL A 161 -13.36 -4.52 -11.21
N THR A 162 -13.53 -4.94 -12.47
CA THR A 162 -13.67 -6.36 -12.82
C THR A 162 -12.43 -7.16 -12.43
N ARG A 163 -11.25 -6.66 -12.78
CA ARG A 163 -9.99 -7.33 -12.43
C ARG A 163 -9.77 -7.41 -10.91
N GLY A 164 -10.16 -6.37 -10.18
CA GLY A 164 -10.15 -6.36 -8.71
C GLY A 164 -11.08 -7.42 -8.11
N ARG A 165 -12.30 -7.54 -8.65
CA ARG A 165 -13.29 -8.55 -8.25
C ARG A 165 -12.78 -9.97 -8.52
N LEU A 166 -12.32 -10.25 -9.74
CA LEU A 166 -11.76 -11.55 -10.12
C LEU A 166 -10.60 -11.97 -9.21
N ARG A 167 -9.68 -11.05 -8.90
CA ARG A 167 -8.56 -11.31 -8.00
C ARG A 167 -9.04 -11.62 -6.58
N THR A 168 -10.00 -10.85 -6.07
CA THR A 168 -10.55 -11.03 -4.71
C THR A 168 -11.25 -12.37 -4.57
N ILE A 169 -12.12 -12.72 -5.53
CA ILE A 169 -12.80 -14.02 -5.59
C ILE A 169 -11.76 -15.13 -5.71
N GLY A 170 -10.81 -15.02 -6.65
CA GLY A 170 -9.80 -16.06 -6.88
C GLY A 170 -8.88 -16.30 -5.68
N GLN A 171 -8.52 -15.26 -4.91
CA GLN A 171 -7.75 -15.42 -3.68
C GLN A 171 -8.56 -16.14 -2.60
N ARG A 172 -9.82 -15.75 -2.37
CA ARG A 172 -10.69 -16.39 -1.38
C ARG A 172 -10.99 -17.84 -1.75
N LEU A 173 -11.29 -18.07 -3.03
CA LEU A 173 -11.58 -19.39 -3.58
C LEU A 173 -10.38 -20.33 -3.44
N TYR A 174 -9.17 -19.85 -3.73
CA TYR A 174 -7.94 -20.62 -3.50
C TYR A 174 -7.77 -21.02 -2.03
N SER A 175 -7.88 -20.05 -1.10
CA SER A 175 -7.74 -20.31 0.34
C SER A 175 -8.84 -21.22 0.89
N TRP A 176 -10.02 -21.19 0.28
CA TRP A 176 -11.09 -22.14 0.60
C TRP A 176 -10.76 -23.54 0.05
N MET A 177 -10.34 -23.65 -1.20
CA MET A 177 -9.99 -24.94 -1.81
C MET A 177 -8.82 -25.63 -1.09
N GLU A 178 -7.84 -24.88 -0.61
CA GLU A 178 -6.71 -25.40 0.17
C GLU A 178 -7.14 -26.01 1.52
N ARG A 179 -8.18 -25.44 2.15
CA ARG A 179 -8.67 -25.86 3.47
C ARG A 179 -9.74 -26.96 3.40
N GLU A 180 -10.72 -26.79 2.52
CA GLU A 180 -11.95 -27.58 2.48
C GLU A 180 -12.23 -28.21 1.11
N GLY A 181 -11.54 -27.76 0.05
CA GLY A 181 -11.77 -28.20 -1.33
C GLY A 181 -11.37 -29.64 -1.63
N LYS A 182 -10.71 -30.34 -0.71
CA LYS A 182 -10.40 -31.78 -0.86
C LYS A 182 -11.64 -32.66 -0.71
N GLU A 183 -12.67 -32.19 -0.01
CA GLU A 183 -13.88 -32.97 0.27
C GLU A 183 -15.00 -32.74 -0.74
N ARG A 184 -15.03 -31.56 -1.41
CA ARG A 184 -15.98 -31.25 -2.48
C ARG A 184 -15.32 -31.37 -3.85
N ASN A 185 -16.04 -31.98 -4.81
CA ASN A 185 -15.57 -32.08 -6.19
C ASN A 185 -15.52 -30.69 -6.85
N ALA A 186 -14.33 -30.08 -6.90
CA ALA A 186 -14.11 -28.74 -7.45
C ALA A 186 -14.52 -28.58 -8.93
N ALA A 187 -14.72 -29.70 -9.65
CA ALA A 187 -15.20 -29.70 -11.03
C ALA A 187 -16.71 -29.44 -11.14
N GLN A 188 -17.46 -29.62 -10.06
CA GLN A 188 -18.92 -29.41 -10.04
C GLN A 188 -19.30 -28.04 -9.46
N LEU A 189 -18.31 -27.23 -9.07
CA LEU A 189 -18.55 -25.93 -8.46
C LEU A 189 -19.11 -24.94 -9.50
N THR A 190 -20.28 -24.38 -9.23
CA THR A 190 -20.84 -23.26 -10.00
C THR A 190 -20.51 -21.92 -9.34
N MET A 191 -20.70 -20.80 -10.04
CA MET A 191 -20.49 -19.47 -9.45
C MET A 191 -21.49 -19.17 -8.32
N GLU A 192 -22.66 -19.79 -8.37
CA GLU A 192 -23.66 -19.80 -7.30
C GLU A 192 -23.14 -20.49 -6.05
N ASP A 193 -22.58 -21.70 -6.19
CA ASP A 193 -21.98 -22.44 -5.07
C ASP A 193 -20.80 -21.66 -4.47
N ILE A 194 -19.96 -21.05 -5.32
CA ILE A 194 -18.85 -20.17 -4.89
C ILE A 194 -19.39 -19.00 -4.08
N GLY A 195 -20.51 -18.40 -4.51
CA GLY A 195 -21.16 -17.30 -3.80
C GLY A 195 -21.61 -17.69 -2.40
N GLU A 196 -22.25 -18.85 -2.27
CA GLU A 196 -22.71 -19.37 -0.98
C GLU A 196 -21.53 -19.68 -0.04
N VAL A 197 -20.57 -20.47 -0.54
CA VAL A 197 -19.43 -20.94 0.24
C VAL A 197 -18.53 -19.79 0.70
N LEU A 198 -18.30 -18.81 -0.16
CA LEU A 198 -17.45 -17.65 0.16
C LEU A 198 -18.22 -16.50 0.81
N SER A 199 -19.54 -16.66 1.00
CA SER A 199 -20.45 -15.60 1.49
C SER A 199 -20.30 -14.30 0.70
N ILE A 200 -20.30 -14.41 -0.63
CA ILE A 200 -20.17 -13.30 -1.56
C ILE A 200 -21.55 -12.94 -2.11
N ASP A 201 -21.84 -11.64 -2.10
CA ASP A 201 -23.10 -11.09 -2.60
C ASP A 201 -23.22 -11.20 -4.12
N ALA A 202 -24.44 -11.03 -4.65
CA ALA A 202 -24.71 -11.15 -6.08
C ALA A 202 -24.01 -10.07 -6.91
N GLU A 203 -23.75 -8.87 -6.36
CA GLU A 203 -23.09 -7.78 -7.07
C GLU A 203 -21.60 -8.07 -7.27
N THR A 204 -20.94 -8.64 -6.27
CA THR A 204 -19.53 -9.04 -6.39
C THR A 204 -19.32 -10.21 -7.37
N ARG A 205 -20.38 -10.95 -7.70
CA ARG A 205 -20.38 -12.03 -8.72
C ARG A 205 -20.54 -11.52 -10.15
N THR A 206 -20.77 -10.22 -10.34
CA THR A 206 -20.81 -9.60 -11.67
C THR A 206 -19.58 -8.74 -11.94
N ASP A 207 -19.28 -8.51 -13.21
CA ASP A 207 -18.24 -7.60 -13.64
C ASP A 207 -18.69 -6.13 -13.61
N GLY A 208 -17.81 -5.21 -14.02
CA GLY A 208 -18.10 -3.78 -14.10
C GLY A 208 -19.17 -3.40 -15.13
N TRP A 209 -19.56 -4.32 -16.01
CA TRP A 209 -20.65 -4.18 -16.97
C TRP A 209 -21.93 -4.89 -16.52
N GLY A 210 -21.94 -5.48 -15.31
CA GLY A 210 -23.09 -6.18 -14.75
C GLY A 210 -23.28 -7.60 -15.28
N LYS A 211 -22.30 -8.17 -15.99
CA LYS A 211 -22.37 -9.53 -16.52
C LYS A 211 -21.78 -10.53 -15.52
N PRO A 212 -22.31 -11.76 -15.46
CA PRO A 212 -21.84 -12.75 -14.50
C PRO A 212 -20.41 -13.19 -14.78
N ILE A 213 -19.62 -13.35 -13.71
CA ILE A 213 -18.30 -13.97 -13.76
C ILE A 213 -18.47 -15.48 -13.87
N ILE A 214 -17.61 -16.11 -14.67
CA ILE A 214 -17.68 -17.54 -14.97
C ILE A 214 -16.49 -18.23 -14.36
N TYR A 215 -16.74 -19.36 -13.70
CA TYR A 215 -15.72 -20.24 -13.18
C TYR A 215 -15.52 -21.45 -14.09
N ARG A 216 -14.27 -21.83 -14.32
CA ARG A 216 -13.88 -23.06 -15.03
C ARG A 216 -12.73 -23.72 -14.30
N LEU A 217 -12.84 -25.02 -14.03
CA LEU A 217 -11.72 -25.81 -13.57
C LEU A 217 -10.83 -26.22 -14.76
N GLU A 218 -9.51 -26.15 -14.60
CA GLU A 218 -8.50 -26.63 -15.55
C GLU A 218 -7.61 -27.69 -14.87
N ASP A 219 -6.88 -28.49 -15.65
CA ASP A 219 -6.08 -29.62 -15.14
C ASP A 219 -5.02 -29.25 -14.08
N SER A 220 -4.62 -27.98 -14.05
CA SER A 220 -3.62 -27.44 -13.13
C SER A 220 -4.20 -26.47 -12.10
N GLY A 221 -5.51 -26.19 -12.11
CA GLY A 221 -6.10 -25.19 -11.23
C GLY A 221 -7.45 -24.68 -11.72
N PHE A 222 -7.68 -23.36 -11.68
CA PHE A 222 -8.95 -22.79 -12.11
C PHE A 222 -8.77 -21.43 -12.79
N VAL A 223 -9.80 -21.06 -13.55
CA VAL A 223 -9.95 -19.79 -14.25
C VAL A 223 -11.26 -19.14 -13.85
N LEU A 224 -11.17 -17.84 -13.53
CA LEU A 224 -12.32 -16.96 -13.43
C LEU A 224 -12.27 -16.01 -14.64
N ALA A 225 -13.34 -15.97 -15.42
CA ALA A 225 -13.42 -15.15 -16.64
C ALA A 225 -14.62 -14.21 -16.58
N SER A 226 -14.43 -12.97 -17.05
CA SER A 226 -15.52 -12.04 -17.37
C SER A 226 -15.53 -11.81 -18.88
N PRO A 227 -16.73 -11.76 -19.50
CA PRO A 227 -16.88 -11.53 -20.93
C PRO A 227 -16.73 -10.05 -21.32
N GLY A 228 -16.31 -9.17 -20.41
CA GLY A 228 -15.96 -7.79 -20.73
C GLY A 228 -17.09 -6.94 -21.33
N PRO A 229 -16.72 -5.84 -22.04
CA PRO A 229 -17.66 -4.93 -22.68
C PRO A 229 -18.57 -5.60 -23.72
N ASP A 230 -18.05 -6.52 -24.54
CA ASP A 230 -18.78 -7.12 -25.65
C ASP A 230 -19.76 -8.22 -25.19
N GLY A 231 -19.50 -8.85 -24.05
CA GLY A 231 -20.37 -9.85 -23.43
C GLY A 231 -20.28 -11.22 -24.06
N SER A 232 -19.27 -11.43 -24.90
CA SER A 232 -19.06 -12.69 -25.58
C SER A 232 -17.82 -13.36 -25.01
N ILE A 233 -17.99 -14.53 -24.41
CA ILE A 233 -16.88 -15.32 -23.89
C ILE A 233 -16.05 -15.85 -25.07
N GLY A 234 -14.73 -15.80 -24.93
CA GLY A 234 -13.76 -16.20 -25.93
C GLY A 234 -13.38 -15.08 -26.89
N SER A 235 -13.74 -13.83 -26.59
CA SER A 235 -13.31 -12.67 -27.35
C SER A 235 -11.96 -12.13 -26.84
N ASN A 236 -11.38 -11.17 -27.56
CA ASN A 236 -10.16 -10.48 -27.12
C ASN A 236 -10.40 -9.57 -25.90
N ASP A 237 -11.66 -9.34 -25.53
CA ASP A 237 -12.04 -8.48 -24.42
C ASP A 237 -12.24 -9.24 -23.10
N ASP A 238 -12.04 -10.56 -23.11
CA ASP A 238 -12.15 -11.39 -21.92
C ASP A 238 -11.11 -11.00 -20.86
N ILE A 239 -11.58 -10.83 -19.63
CA ILE A 239 -10.71 -10.61 -18.47
C ILE A 239 -10.61 -11.91 -17.70
N GLU A 240 -9.44 -12.52 -17.73
CA GLU A 240 -9.18 -13.79 -17.04
C GLU A 240 -8.30 -13.62 -15.79
N TYR A 241 -8.63 -14.39 -14.76
CA TYR A 241 -7.78 -14.65 -13.61
C TYR A 241 -7.54 -16.15 -13.51
N ARG A 242 -6.28 -16.58 -13.71
CA ARG A 242 -5.87 -17.98 -13.63
C ARG A 242 -5.07 -18.22 -12.37
N ARG A 243 -5.30 -19.36 -11.71
CA ARG A 243 -4.50 -19.77 -10.56
C ARG A 243 -4.29 -21.28 -10.54
N SER A 244 -3.04 -21.69 -10.34
CA SER A 244 -2.67 -23.08 -10.16
C SER A 244 -2.99 -23.56 -8.74
N LEU A 245 -3.47 -24.80 -8.61
CA LEU A 245 -3.63 -25.48 -7.33
C LEU A 245 -2.45 -26.43 -7.10
N PRO A 246 -1.86 -26.45 -5.89
CA PRO A 246 -0.87 -27.46 -5.56
C PRO A 246 -1.54 -28.85 -5.56
N ARG A 247 -1.03 -29.76 -6.40
CA ARG A 247 -1.47 -31.16 -6.45
C ARG A 247 -1.07 -31.92 -5.19
#